data_AF-A0A969BVS3-F1
#
_entry.id   AF-A0A969BVS3-F1
#
_cell.length_a   1.000
_cell.length_b   1.000
_cell.length_c   1.000
_cell.angle_alpha   90.00
_cell.angle_beta   90.00
_cell.angle_gamma   90.00
#
_symmetry.space_group_name_H-M   'P 1'
#
loop_
_entity.id
_entity.type
_entity.pdbx_description
1 polymer ?
#
loop_
_entity_poly.entity_id
_entity_poly.type
_entity_poly.pdbx_seq_one_letter_code
_entity_poly.pdbx_strand_id
1 'polypeptide(L)'
;MKVIILAGGLGTRLAEETTVRPKPMVEIGGKPILDHIMRWYAGFGFKEFIVALGYKGEQIKSYFLNYYMLNSDITVSLKDGSFTARETHRDDWIVHLAETGTNTMTGGRLKRLQRWLSDALDPDEEAFMMTYGDGLSNVDVQKLVAFHRAHGKLATVTAVRHLLG
;
A
#
# COMPACT_ATOMS: atom_id res chain seq x y z
N MET A 1 -9.31 -6.70 9.04
CA MET A 1 -9.37 -5.25 8.75
C MET A 1 -8.51 -4.96 7.54
N LYS A 2 -9.06 -4.25 6.54
CA LYS A 2 -8.31 -3.80 5.36
C LYS A 2 -7.42 -2.60 5.65
N VAL A 3 -6.39 -2.45 4.83
CA VAL A 3 -5.45 -1.34 4.89
C VAL A 3 -5.57 -0.49 3.62
N ILE A 4 -6.03 0.74 3.77
CA ILE A 4 -6.03 1.74 2.71
C ILE A 4 -4.67 2.44 2.68
N ILE A 5 -4.04 2.47 1.50
CA ILE A 5 -2.79 3.19 1.28
C ILE A 5 -3.03 4.31 0.26
N LEU A 6 -2.79 5.55 0.70
CA LEU A 6 -2.93 6.72 -0.17
C LEU A 6 -1.70 6.86 -1.07
N ALA A 7 -1.89 6.65 -2.38
CA ALA A 7 -0.80 6.61 -3.36
C ALA A 7 -0.98 7.55 -4.55
N GLY A 8 -1.97 8.44 -4.51
CA GLY A 8 -2.35 9.26 -5.67
C GLY A 8 -1.86 10.70 -5.69
N GLY A 9 -1.13 11.15 -4.68
CA GLY A 9 -0.63 12.53 -4.58
C GLY A 9 0.50 12.84 -5.56
N LEU A 10 0.60 14.12 -5.98
CA LEU A 10 1.61 14.59 -6.93
C LEU A 10 3.06 14.62 -6.39
N GLY A 11 3.25 14.53 -5.06
CA GLY A 11 4.60 14.53 -4.47
C GLY A 11 5.36 15.85 -4.63
N THR A 12 4.66 16.98 -4.79
CA THR A 12 5.19 18.30 -5.20
C THR A 12 6.32 18.90 -4.33
N ARG A 13 6.62 18.32 -3.16
CA ARG A 13 7.70 18.77 -2.27
C ARG A 13 9.04 18.08 -2.55
N LEU A 14 9.09 17.04 -3.40
CA LEU A 14 10.29 16.26 -3.77
C LEU A 14 10.42 16.23 -5.30
N ALA A 15 10.56 17.40 -5.93
CA ALA A 15 10.47 17.55 -7.39
C ALA A 15 11.56 16.77 -8.19
N GLU A 16 12.68 16.40 -7.58
CA GLU A 16 13.80 15.76 -8.29
C GLU A 16 13.57 14.26 -8.58
N GLU A 17 12.91 13.49 -7.71
CA GLU A 17 12.57 12.07 -7.96
C GLU A 17 11.12 11.85 -8.41
N THR A 18 10.17 12.67 -7.95
CA THR A 18 8.75 12.42 -8.23
C THR A 18 8.34 12.77 -9.67
N THR A 19 9.22 13.41 -10.42
CA THR A 19 9.08 13.62 -11.87
C THR A 19 9.25 12.33 -12.66
N VAL A 20 9.90 11.30 -12.12
CA VAL A 20 10.12 10.00 -12.78
C VAL A 20 9.10 8.95 -12.30
N ARG A 21 8.88 8.83 -10.99
CA ARG A 21 7.98 7.81 -10.39
C ARG A 21 7.10 8.38 -9.27
N PRO A 22 5.91 7.83 -8.99
CA PRO A 22 5.12 8.29 -7.85
C PRO A 22 5.87 7.99 -6.54
N LYS A 23 5.73 8.85 -5.53
CA LYS A 23 6.50 8.75 -4.27
C LYS A 23 6.46 7.36 -3.58
N PRO A 24 5.32 6.65 -3.55
CA PRO A 24 5.27 5.29 -2.99
C PRO A 24 6.16 4.27 -3.72
N MET A 25 6.57 4.57 -4.96
CA MET A 25 7.44 3.73 -5.79
C MET A 25 8.92 4.09 -5.71
N VAL A 26 9.29 5.10 -4.91
CA VAL A 26 10.69 5.33 -4.54
C VAL A 26 11.20 4.10 -3.79
N GLU A 27 12.42 3.68 -4.09
CA GLU A 27 12.98 2.43 -3.57
C GLU A 27 13.87 2.67 -2.34
N ILE A 28 13.77 1.76 -1.37
CA ILE A 28 14.68 1.63 -0.24
C ILE A 28 15.17 0.20 -0.24
N GLY A 29 16.49 -0.02 -0.33
CA GLY A 29 17.04 -1.38 -0.41
C GLY A 29 16.51 -2.20 -1.59
N GLY A 30 16.25 -1.57 -2.73
CA GLY A 30 15.78 -2.25 -3.96
C GLY A 30 14.30 -2.63 -3.97
N LYS A 31 13.50 -2.20 -2.99
CA LYS A 31 12.04 -2.39 -2.97
C LYS A 31 11.31 -1.05 -2.80
N PRO A 32 10.15 -0.84 -3.43
CA PRO A 32 9.32 0.34 -3.22
C PRO A 32 8.98 0.60 -1.75
N ILE A 33 8.89 1.86 -1.32
CA ILE A 33 8.35 2.23 0.00
C ILE A 33 6.97 1.59 0.23
N LEU A 34 6.15 1.52 -0.82
CA LEU A 34 4.85 0.84 -0.79
C LEU A 34 4.97 -0.63 -0.37
N ASP A 35 5.97 -1.36 -0.88
CA ASP A 35 6.24 -2.76 -0.52
C ASP A 35 6.59 -2.88 0.98
N HIS A 36 7.49 -2.01 1.46
CA HIS A 36 7.88 -1.96 2.87
C HIS A 36 6.70 -1.71 3.80
N ILE A 37 5.81 -0.76 3.45
CA ILE A 37 4.60 -0.47 4.21
C ILE A 37 3.70 -1.71 4.25
N MET A 38 3.44 -2.34 3.10
CA MET A 38 2.57 -3.50 3.01
C MET A 38 3.14 -4.69 3.79
N ARG A 39 4.45 -4.94 3.68
CA ARG A 39 5.15 -5.98 4.44
C ARG A 39 5.06 -5.75 5.94
N TRP A 40 5.17 -4.49 6.39
CA TRP A 40 5.00 -4.13 7.80
C TRP A 40 3.61 -4.50 8.32
N TYR A 41 2.55 -4.09 7.62
CA TYR A 41 1.17 -4.47 7.96
C TYR A 41 0.94 -5.98 7.89
N ALA A 42 1.47 -6.65 6.87
CA ALA A 42 1.35 -8.09 6.70
C ALA A 42 2.02 -8.88 7.83
N GLY A 43 3.14 -8.36 8.38
CA GLY A 43 3.80 -8.90 9.57
C GLY A 43 2.92 -8.89 10.82
N PHE A 44 1.92 -8.01 10.88
CA PHE A 44 0.89 -7.98 11.94
C PHE A 44 -0.38 -8.76 11.59
N GLY A 45 -0.42 -9.42 10.42
CA GLY A 45 -1.56 -10.21 9.94
C GLY A 45 -2.54 -9.44 9.04
N PHE A 46 -2.28 -8.18 8.69
CA PHE A 46 -3.14 -7.39 7.82
C PHE A 46 -2.64 -7.46 6.38
N LYS A 47 -3.25 -8.33 5.57
CA LYS A 47 -2.75 -8.74 4.25
C LYS A 47 -3.63 -8.33 3.07
N GLU A 48 -4.69 -7.58 3.33
CA GLU A 48 -5.59 -7.07 2.30
C GLU A 48 -5.51 -5.55 2.21
N PHE A 49 -5.08 -5.07 1.04
CA PHE A 49 -4.69 -3.70 0.80
C PHE A 49 -5.55 -3.06 -0.26
N ILE A 50 -5.97 -1.81 -0.05
CA ILE A 50 -6.62 -0.98 -1.06
C ILE A 50 -5.72 0.22 -1.33
N VAL A 51 -5.10 0.25 -2.50
CA VAL A 51 -4.21 1.33 -2.92
C VAL A 51 -5.01 2.37 -3.68
N ALA A 52 -5.10 3.59 -3.12
CA ALA A 52 -5.82 4.70 -3.71
C ALA A 52 -4.95 5.38 -4.78
N LEU A 53 -5.10 4.98 -6.05
CA LEU A 53 -4.31 5.46 -7.18
C LEU A 53 -4.72 6.87 -7.62
N GLY A 54 -3.76 7.59 -8.21
CA GLY A 54 -3.94 8.92 -8.76
C GLY A 54 -2.84 9.23 -9.76
N TYR A 55 -2.03 10.25 -9.50
CA TYR A 55 -0.89 10.56 -10.37
C TYR A 55 0.02 9.33 -10.54
N LYS A 56 0.31 8.97 -11.80
CA LYS A 56 1.16 7.83 -12.18
C LYS A 56 0.74 6.46 -11.63
N GLY A 57 -0.56 6.24 -11.44
CA GLY A 57 -1.11 4.97 -10.95
C GLY A 57 -0.73 3.74 -11.80
N GLU A 58 -0.44 3.93 -13.09
CA GLU A 58 0.01 2.89 -14.01
C GLU A 58 1.33 2.23 -13.58
N GLN A 59 2.24 2.98 -12.93
CA GLN A 59 3.51 2.42 -12.45
C GLN A 59 3.27 1.45 -11.30
N ILE A 60 2.35 1.81 -10.39
CA ILE A 60 1.95 0.95 -9.27
C ILE A 60 1.25 -0.31 -9.81
N LYS A 61 0.35 -0.15 -10.78
CA LYS A 61 -0.29 -1.29 -11.46
C LYS A 61 0.72 -2.22 -12.10
N SER A 62 1.68 -1.67 -12.84
CA SER A 62 2.74 -2.44 -13.50
C SER A 62 3.58 -3.22 -12.48
N TYR A 63 3.93 -2.62 -11.34
CA TYR A 63 4.67 -3.30 -10.28
C TYR A 63 3.93 -4.55 -9.77
N PHE A 64 2.65 -4.42 -9.40
CA PHE A 64 1.90 -5.56 -8.86
C PHE A 64 1.52 -6.60 -9.92
N LEU A 65 1.26 -6.19 -11.17
CA LEU A 65 1.06 -7.14 -12.28
C LEU A 65 2.32 -7.96 -12.58
N ASN A 66 3.50 -7.39 -12.35
CA ASN A 66 4.79 -8.04 -12.57
C ASN A 66 5.48 -8.43 -11.25
N TYR A 67 4.73 -8.55 -10.14
CA TYR A 67 5.32 -8.68 -8.81
C TYR A 67 6.34 -9.81 -8.72
N TYR A 68 5.98 -11.04 -9.11
CA TYR A 68 6.90 -12.18 -9.07
C TYR A 68 8.07 -12.05 -10.06
N MET A 69 7.90 -11.33 -11.16
CA MET A 69 9.00 -11.09 -12.10
C MET A 69 10.05 -10.12 -11.55
N LEU A 70 9.59 -9.14 -10.76
CA LEU A 70 10.45 -8.11 -10.18
C LEU A 70 11.03 -8.52 -8.82
N ASN A 71 10.41 -9.49 -8.16
CA ASN A 71 10.74 -9.84 -6.77
C ASN A 71 11.35 -11.23 -6.60
N SER A 72 11.37 -12.07 -7.64
CA SER A 72 11.92 -13.43 -7.60
C SER A 72 13.05 -13.61 -8.63
N ASP A 73 13.91 -14.61 -8.40
CA ASP A 73 14.75 -15.15 -9.47
C ASP A 73 13.86 -15.82 -10.52
N ILE A 74 14.16 -15.68 -11.80
CA ILE A 74 13.36 -16.26 -12.88
C ILE A 74 14.18 -17.17 -13.78
N THR A 75 13.53 -18.19 -14.36
CA THR A 75 14.05 -18.95 -15.51
C THR A 75 13.16 -18.68 -16.71
N VAL A 76 13.77 -18.32 -17.83
CA VAL A 76 13.07 -18.06 -19.10
C VAL A 76 13.55 -19.07 -20.13
N SER A 77 12.63 -19.82 -20.73
CA SER A 77 12.89 -20.68 -21.87
C SER A 77 12.73 -19.88 -23.16
N LEU A 78 13.85 -19.58 -23.83
CA LEU A 78 13.82 -18.85 -25.10
C LEU A 78 13.27 -19.67 -26.28
N LYS A 79 13.07 -20.98 -26.09
CA LYS A 79 12.50 -21.87 -27.11
C LYS A 79 11.00 -21.64 -27.31
N ASP A 80 10.28 -21.42 -26.22
CA ASP A 80 8.81 -21.31 -26.20
C ASP A 80 8.30 -20.05 -25.49
N GLY A 81 9.20 -19.21 -24.99
CA GLY A 81 8.87 -17.97 -24.28
C GLY A 81 8.27 -18.20 -22.89
N SER A 82 8.24 -19.44 -22.40
CA SER A 82 7.75 -19.73 -21.06
C SER A 82 8.72 -19.21 -20.00
N PHE A 83 8.18 -18.81 -18.85
CA PHE A 83 8.99 -18.43 -17.70
C PHE A 83 8.45 -19.06 -16.42
N THR A 84 9.32 -19.17 -15.42
CA THR A 84 8.96 -19.63 -14.08
C THR A 84 9.74 -18.84 -13.05
N ALA A 85 9.03 -18.26 -12.08
CA ALA A 85 9.65 -17.67 -10.89
C ALA A 85 10.14 -18.78 -9.95
N ARG A 86 11.39 -18.69 -9.52
CA ARG A 86 12.02 -19.54 -8.52
C ARG A 86 11.87 -18.86 -7.17
N GLU A 87 10.81 -19.16 -6.42
CA GLU A 87 10.60 -18.50 -5.12
C GLU A 87 10.22 -19.49 -4.01
N THR A 88 10.80 -19.26 -2.83
CA THR A 88 10.59 -20.00 -1.56
C THR A 88 9.62 -19.28 -0.60
N HIS A 89 9.24 -18.03 -0.87
CA HIS A 89 8.30 -17.25 -0.06
C HIS A 89 7.22 -16.63 -0.94
N ARG A 90 5.97 -17.09 -0.78
CA ARG A 90 4.81 -16.47 -1.44
C ARG A 90 4.15 -15.50 -0.46
N ASP A 91 4.26 -14.21 -0.74
CA ASP A 91 3.42 -13.21 -0.09
C ASP A 91 1.95 -13.51 -0.48
N ASP A 92 1.11 -13.75 0.51
CA ASP A 92 -0.31 -14.11 0.37
C ASP A 92 -1.22 -12.87 0.45
N TRP A 93 -0.76 -11.75 -0.12
CA TRP A 93 -1.46 -10.47 -0.04
C TRP A 93 -2.52 -10.35 -1.13
N ILE A 94 -3.63 -9.71 -0.79
CA ILE A 94 -4.64 -9.26 -1.74
C ILE A 94 -4.47 -7.75 -1.93
N VAL A 95 -4.25 -7.31 -3.17
CA VAL A 95 -3.96 -5.90 -3.49
C VAL A 95 -4.99 -5.35 -4.46
N HIS A 96 -5.88 -4.50 -3.96
CA HIS A 96 -6.88 -3.77 -4.73
C HIS A 96 -6.30 -2.45 -5.23
N LEU A 97 -6.33 -2.23 -6.55
CA LEU A 97 -5.74 -1.07 -7.21
C LEU A 97 -6.83 -0.13 -7.71
N ALA A 98 -7.27 0.77 -6.83
CA ALA A 98 -8.47 1.58 -7.04
C ALA A 98 -8.14 2.94 -7.66
N GLU A 99 -8.72 3.23 -8.83
CA GLU A 99 -8.63 4.55 -9.45
C GLU A 99 -9.43 5.59 -8.65
N THR A 100 -8.72 6.49 -7.98
CA THR A 100 -9.33 7.55 -7.16
C THR A 100 -9.14 8.95 -7.74
N GLY A 101 -8.60 9.06 -8.96
CA GLY A 101 -8.49 10.29 -9.76
C GLY A 101 -7.22 11.09 -9.50
N THR A 102 -6.66 11.73 -10.53
CA THR A 102 -5.37 12.45 -10.47
C THR A 102 -5.42 13.66 -9.53
N ASN A 103 -6.43 14.52 -9.70
CA ASN A 103 -6.55 15.80 -8.98
C ASN A 103 -7.33 15.70 -7.65
N THR A 104 -7.49 14.49 -7.11
CA THR A 104 -8.38 14.28 -5.96
C THR A 104 -7.64 14.41 -4.65
N MET A 105 -8.16 15.24 -3.75
CA MET A 105 -7.59 15.42 -2.41
C MET A 105 -7.86 14.20 -1.53
N THR A 106 -7.07 14.02 -0.47
CA THR A 106 -7.10 12.86 0.43
C THR A 106 -8.52 12.41 0.83
N GLY A 107 -9.34 13.31 1.38
CA GLY A 107 -10.71 12.97 1.78
C GLY A 107 -11.62 12.54 0.62
N GLY A 108 -11.45 13.16 -0.56
CA GLY A 108 -12.16 12.79 -1.77
C GLY A 108 -11.76 11.40 -2.29
N ARG A 109 -10.49 11.01 -2.11
CA ARG A 109 -10.01 9.67 -2.46
C ARG A 109 -10.67 8.64 -1.56
N LEU A 110 -10.66 8.87 -0.25
CA LEU A 110 -11.30 7.99 0.73
C LEU A 110 -12.79 7.82 0.42
N LYS A 111 -13.52 8.91 0.11
CA LYS A 111 -14.93 8.85 -0.28
C LYS A 111 -15.17 7.94 -1.50
N ARG A 112 -14.28 7.97 -2.50
CA ARG A 112 -14.39 7.10 -3.69
C ARG A 112 -14.09 5.63 -3.42
N LEU A 113 -13.43 5.33 -2.31
CA LEU A 113 -13.21 3.97 -1.85
C LEU A 113 -14.41 3.38 -1.09
N GLN A 114 -15.47 4.16 -0.85
CA GLN A 114 -16.66 3.66 -0.15
C GLN A 114 -17.23 2.38 -0.78
N ARG A 115 -17.25 2.26 -2.12
CA ARG A 115 -17.67 1.03 -2.82
C ARG A 115 -16.75 -0.17 -2.56
N TRP A 116 -15.45 0.08 -2.48
CA TRP A 116 -14.46 -0.96 -2.18
C TRP A 116 -14.54 -1.40 -0.73
N LEU A 117 -14.99 -0.53 0.16
CA LEU A 117 -15.28 -0.87 1.54
C LEU A 117 -16.62 -1.59 1.67
N SER A 118 -17.68 -1.19 0.94
CA SER A 118 -18.98 -1.88 1.02
C SER A 118 -18.97 -3.27 0.42
N ASP A 119 -18.23 -3.48 -0.69
CA ASP A 119 -18.20 -4.77 -1.39
C ASP A 119 -17.26 -5.77 -0.73
N ALA A 120 -16.34 -5.26 0.10
CA ALA A 120 -15.24 -6.06 0.60
C ALA A 120 -15.25 -6.19 2.12
N LEU A 121 -15.74 -5.21 2.90
CA LEU A 121 -15.84 -5.39 4.37
C LEU A 121 -16.69 -6.63 4.61
N ASP A 122 -16.08 -7.60 5.29
CA ASP A 122 -16.83 -8.61 6.01
C ASP A 122 -17.99 -7.89 6.74
N PRO A 123 -19.24 -8.36 6.70
CA PRO A 123 -20.30 -7.76 7.50
C PRO A 123 -19.90 -7.60 8.99
N ASP A 124 -18.92 -8.37 9.46
CA ASP A 124 -18.32 -8.27 10.80
C ASP A 124 -17.10 -7.32 10.89
N GLU A 125 -16.66 -6.69 9.79
CA GLU A 125 -15.58 -5.70 9.73
C GLU A 125 -16.08 -4.27 10.02
N GLU A 126 -16.04 -3.89 11.29
CA GLU A 126 -16.51 -2.57 11.75
C GLU A 126 -15.57 -1.38 11.42
N ALA A 127 -14.32 -1.64 11.01
CA ALA A 127 -13.30 -0.61 10.80
C ALA A 127 -12.28 -0.97 9.73
N PHE A 128 -11.60 0.05 9.20
CA PHE A 128 -10.47 -0.06 8.29
C PHE A 128 -9.29 0.79 8.78
N MET A 129 -8.08 0.44 8.35
CA MET A 129 -6.89 1.26 8.57
C MET A 129 -6.61 2.12 7.34
N MET A 130 -6.03 3.30 7.55
CA MET A 130 -5.59 4.17 6.46
C MET A 130 -4.23 4.76 6.79
N THR A 131 -3.32 4.78 5.83
CA THR A 131 -2.02 5.44 5.93
C THR A 131 -1.59 6.10 4.63
N TYR A 132 -0.54 6.92 4.70
CA TYR A 132 0.11 7.49 3.54
C TYR A 132 1.12 6.49 2.94
N GLY A 133 1.21 6.42 1.62
CA GLY A 133 2.12 5.51 0.91
C GLY A 133 3.59 5.91 0.94
N ASP A 134 4.00 6.84 1.80
CA ASP A 134 5.33 7.42 1.85
C ASP A 134 5.93 7.52 3.27
N GLY A 135 5.25 6.96 4.27
CA GLY A 135 5.69 6.98 5.67
C GLY A 135 6.05 5.59 6.18
N LEU A 136 7.27 5.45 6.70
CA LEU A 136 7.71 4.28 7.46
C LEU A 136 7.74 4.60 8.95
N SER A 137 7.45 3.61 9.79
CA SER A 137 7.51 3.74 11.24
C SER A 137 7.72 2.38 11.90
N ASN A 138 8.04 2.38 13.19
CA ASN A 138 8.07 1.19 14.04
C ASN A 138 6.80 1.07 14.90
N VAL A 139 5.69 1.68 14.47
CA VAL A 139 4.42 1.63 15.21
C VAL A 139 3.90 0.19 15.25
N ASP A 140 3.57 -0.27 16.45
CA ASP A 140 2.92 -1.55 16.68
C ASP A 140 1.45 -1.47 16.24
N VAL A 141 1.15 -2.03 15.06
CA VAL A 141 -0.17 -1.94 14.43
C VAL A 141 -1.21 -2.72 15.23
N GLN A 142 -0.84 -3.85 15.84
CA GLN A 142 -1.77 -4.62 16.67
C GLN A 142 -2.19 -3.85 17.92
N LYS A 143 -1.25 -3.18 18.60
CA LYS A 143 -1.58 -2.30 19.74
C LYS A 143 -2.45 -1.12 19.32
N LEU A 144 -2.17 -0.51 18.16
CA LEU A 144 -2.98 0.59 17.62
C LEU A 144 -4.43 0.15 17.38
N VAL A 145 -4.61 -1.03 16.79
CA VAL A 145 -5.93 -1.64 16.55
C VAL A 145 -6.63 -1.98 17.86
N ALA A 146 -5.93 -2.58 18.82
CA ALA A 146 -6.49 -2.90 20.12
C ALA A 146 -6.95 -1.62 20.85
N PHE A 147 -6.14 -0.55 20.79
CA PHE A 147 -6.49 0.75 21.33
C PHE A 147 -7.74 1.35 20.66
N HIS A 148 -7.82 1.30 19.33
CA HIS A 148 -9.00 1.77 18.57
C HIS A 148 -10.29 1.09 19.03
N ARG A 149 -10.25 -0.25 19.12
CA ARG A 149 -11.38 -1.06 19.58
C ARG A 149 -11.75 -0.75 21.03
N ALA A 150 -10.76 -0.62 21.91
CA ALA A 150 -11.01 -0.41 23.34
C ALA A 150 -11.73 0.90 23.65
N HIS A 151 -11.46 1.98 22.90
CA HIS A 151 -12.09 3.28 23.18
C HIS A 151 -13.42 3.52 22.43
N GLY A 152 -13.75 2.71 21.42
CA GLY A 152 -15.04 2.77 20.70
C GLY A 152 -15.36 4.14 20.08
N LYS A 153 -14.35 4.85 19.57
CA LYS A 153 -14.51 6.18 18.94
C LYS A 153 -14.36 6.02 17.44
N LEU A 154 -14.92 6.96 16.68
CA LEU A 154 -14.96 6.92 15.21
C LEU A 154 -13.57 6.78 14.54
N ALA A 155 -12.52 7.36 15.14
CA ALA A 155 -11.19 7.35 14.56
C ALA A 155 -10.10 7.35 15.62
N THR A 156 -8.96 6.75 15.25
CA THR A 156 -7.68 6.83 15.96
C THR A 156 -6.65 7.39 15.00
N VAL A 157 -5.81 8.32 15.46
CA VAL A 157 -4.72 8.89 14.67
C VAL A 157 -3.41 8.67 15.41
N THR A 158 -2.41 8.16 14.71
CA THR A 158 -1.06 7.99 15.26
C THR A 158 -0.34 9.33 15.25
N ALA A 159 -0.06 9.88 16.43
CA ALA A 159 0.81 11.03 16.58
C ALA A 159 2.27 10.57 16.60
N VAL A 160 3.13 11.21 15.81
CA VAL A 160 4.56 10.92 15.75
C VAL A 160 5.36 12.16 16.12
N ARG A 161 6.49 11.98 16.82
CA ARG A 161 7.46 13.04 17.07
C ARG A 161 8.64 12.82 16.13
N HIS A 162 9.02 13.84 15.36
CA HIS A 162 10.31 13.79 14.67
C HIS A 162 11.43 13.70 15.71
N LEU A 163 12.29 12.70 15.56
CA LEU A 163 13.58 12.70 16.22
C LEU A 163 14.39 13.79 15.54
N LEU A 164 14.47 14.96 16.17
CA LEU A 164 15.51 15.93 15.84
C LEU A 164 16.83 15.28 16.23
N GLY A 165 17.61 14.87 15.23
CA GLY A 165 19.03 14.57 15.38
C GLY A 165 19.82 15.86 15.49
#